data_AF-A0AA89ANT7-F1
#
_entry.id   AF-A0AA89ANT7-F1
#
_cell.length_a   1.000
_cell.length_b   1.000
_cell.length_c   1.000
_cell.angle_alpha   90.00
_cell.angle_beta   90.00
_cell.angle_gamma   90.00
#
_symmetry.space_group_name_H-M   'P 1'
#
loop_
_entity.id
_entity.type
_entity.pdbx_description
1 polymer ?
#
loop_
_entity_poly.entity_id
_entity_poly.type
_entity_poly.pdbx_seq_one_letter_code
_entity_poly.pdbx_strand_id
1 'polypeptide(L)'
;MVHSYLVLSKIKEALHAAREAMKAMPQSARALKLVGDVYASNSGGREKAKKFYESALRLDPGYLGAALALAELHVMEGRNGDAVSLLERYLKEWADDSLHVKLAQVLAATNMVQEALSHYQAALRINAQNEAAKKGLERLEKQMKGVDPDAPEEDEENEVEDAEGDPEDTELL
;
A
#
# COMPACT_ATOMS: atom_id res chain seq x y z
N MET A 1 11.31 18.41 2.52
CA MET A 1 11.87 18.84 3.82
C MET A 1 11.24 18.11 5.01
N VAL A 2 9.91 18.18 5.24
CA VAL A 2 9.27 17.44 6.37
C VAL A 2 9.49 15.92 6.29
N HIS A 3 9.15 15.27 5.17
CA HIS A 3 9.40 13.83 5.00
C HIS A 3 10.88 13.47 5.13
N SER A 4 11.78 14.32 4.61
CA SER A 4 13.23 14.13 4.75
C SER A 4 13.67 14.14 6.23
N TYR A 5 13.10 15.01 7.06
CA TYR A 5 13.37 15.00 8.50
C TYR A 5 12.79 13.78 9.22
N LEU A 6 11.65 13.26 8.77
CA LEU A 6 11.08 12.03 9.33
C LEU A 6 11.95 10.81 9.04
N VAL A 7 12.47 10.69 7.81
CA VAL A 7 13.41 9.61 7.45
C VAL A 7 14.70 9.68 8.28
N LEU A 8 15.14 10.90 8.65
CA LEU A 8 16.32 11.12 9.49
C LEU A 8 16.02 11.05 11.00
N SER A 9 14.81 10.66 11.42
CA SER A 9 14.35 10.64 12.82
C SER A 9 14.47 12.00 13.54
N LYS A 10 14.54 13.10 12.79
CA LYS A 10 14.62 14.48 13.28
C LYS A 10 13.23 15.03 13.56
N ILE A 11 12.57 14.47 14.58
CA ILE A 11 11.15 14.74 14.86
C ILE A 11 10.89 16.20 15.26
N LYS A 12 11.83 16.85 15.95
CA LYS A 12 11.68 18.26 16.36
C LYS A 12 11.69 19.19 15.14
N GLU A 13 12.62 18.97 14.22
CA GLU A 13 12.78 19.71 12.98
C GLU A 13 11.62 19.44 12.02
N ALA A 14 11.16 18.18 11.94
CA ALA A 14 9.96 17.81 11.19
C ALA A 14 8.73 18.57 11.70
N LEU A 15 8.54 18.64 13.03
CA LEU A 15 7.41 19.33 13.65
C LEU A 15 7.48 20.85 13.43
N HIS A 16 8.69 21.42 13.54
CA HIS A 16 8.90 22.84 13.25
C HIS A 16 8.54 23.16 11.80
N ALA A 17 9.10 22.42 10.84
CA ALA A 17 8.82 22.61 9.42
C ALA A 17 7.33 22.41 9.07
N ALA A 18 6.68 21.40 9.66
CA ALA A 18 5.25 21.16 9.44
C ALA A 18 4.38 22.29 10.00
N ARG A 19 4.72 22.84 11.17
CA ARG A 19 4.01 23.98 11.75
C ARG A 19 4.19 25.26 10.95
N GLU A 20 5.39 25.52 10.42
CA GLU A 20 5.61 26.66 9.54
C GLU A 20 4.81 26.52 8.24
N ALA A 21 4.73 25.32 7.66
CA ALA A 21 3.86 25.07 6.51
C ALA A 21 2.38 25.34 6.82
N MET A 22 1.91 24.96 8.00
CA MET A 22 0.54 25.22 8.45
C MET A 22 0.29 26.72 8.70
N LYS A 23 1.27 27.48 9.20
CA LYS A 23 1.14 28.94 9.34
C LYS A 23 1.13 29.65 7.99
N ALA A 24 1.97 29.21 7.06
CA ALA A 24 2.03 29.76 5.71
C ALA A 24 0.76 29.45 4.90
N MET A 25 0.13 28.29 5.17
CA MET A 25 -1.07 27.83 4.48
C MET A 25 -2.12 27.34 5.49
N PRO A 26 -2.80 28.26 6.21
CA PRO A 26 -3.72 27.93 7.31
C PRO A 26 -4.98 27.18 6.86
N GLN A 27 -5.31 27.22 5.57
CA GLN A 27 -6.40 26.47 4.96
C GLN A 27 -5.89 25.44 3.94
N SER A 28 -4.85 24.69 4.30
CA SER A 28 -4.36 23.60 3.45
C SER A 28 -4.51 22.25 4.14
N ALA A 29 -5.34 21.37 3.54
CA ALA A 29 -5.49 19.99 3.97
C ALA A 29 -4.13 19.25 3.93
N ARG A 30 -3.29 19.58 2.95
CA ARG A 30 -1.92 19.07 2.83
C ARG A 30 -1.03 19.50 4.00
N ALA A 31 -1.12 20.76 4.44
CA ALA A 31 -0.35 21.24 5.59
C ALA A 31 -0.80 20.55 6.90
N LEU A 32 -2.11 20.35 7.08
CA LEU A 32 -2.67 19.61 8.22
C LEU A 32 -2.19 18.15 8.22
N LYS A 33 -2.22 17.48 7.06
CA LYS A 33 -1.71 16.12 6.92
C LYS A 33 -0.22 16.01 7.24
N LEU A 34 0.60 16.97 6.79
CA LEU A 34 2.03 17.00 7.16
C LEU A 34 2.25 17.09 8.67
N VAL A 35 1.46 17.87 9.40
CA VAL A 35 1.53 17.91 10.87
C VAL A 35 1.10 16.57 11.46
N GLY A 36 0.05 15.96 10.91
CA GLY A 36 -0.40 14.62 11.28
C GLY A 36 0.69 13.56 11.11
N ASP A 37 1.42 13.57 9.99
CA ASP A 37 2.52 12.63 9.71
C ASP A 37 3.61 12.70 10.79
N VAL A 38 3.96 13.91 11.23
CA VAL A 38 4.96 14.10 12.29
C VAL A 38 4.45 13.56 13.64
N TYR A 39 3.16 13.68 13.92
CA TYR A 39 2.60 13.08 15.13
C TYR A 39 2.50 11.54 15.00
N ALA A 40 2.23 11.01 13.81
CA ALA A 40 2.11 9.58 13.56
C ALA A 40 3.47 8.85 13.69
N SER A 41 4.59 9.56 13.52
CA SER A 41 5.94 8.98 13.61
C SER A 41 6.34 8.52 15.01
N ASN A 42 5.53 8.80 16.04
CA ASN A 42 5.73 8.31 17.40
C ASN A 42 4.43 7.67 17.92
N SER A 43 4.53 6.56 18.64
CA SER A 43 3.37 5.83 19.19
C SER A 43 2.50 6.71 20.08
N GLY A 44 3.09 7.58 20.90
CA GLY A 44 2.37 8.53 21.76
C GLY A 44 1.67 9.68 21.01
N GLY A 45 1.89 9.83 19.70
CA GLY A 45 1.32 10.90 18.88
C GLY A 45 0.16 10.47 17.98
N ARG A 46 -0.18 9.18 17.91
CA ARG A 46 -1.20 8.65 16.98
C ARG A 46 -2.56 9.32 17.11
N GLU A 47 -3.01 9.56 18.34
CA GLU A 47 -4.30 10.22 18.58
C GLU A 47 -4.32 11.68 18.10
N LYS A 48 -3.19 12.39 18.20
CA LYS A 48 -3.06 13.73 17.61
C LYS A 48 -3.04 13.65 16.09
N ALA A 49 -2.33 12.67 15.53
CA ALA A 49 -2.26 12.46 14.10
C ALA A 49 -3.64 12.25 13.47
N LYS A 50 -4.49 11.39 14.08
CA LYS A 50 -5.89 11.20 13.64
C LYS A 50 -6.64 12.52 13.59
N LYS A 51 -6.60 13.33 14.65
CA LYS A 51 -7.28 14.63 14.69
C LYS A 51 -6.82 15.57 13.57
N PHE A 52 -5.53 15.54 13.22
CA PHE A 52 -5.00 16.32 12.10
C PHE A 52 -5.47 15.78 10.74
N TYR A 53 -5.48 14.46 10.54
CA TYR A 53 -6.01 13.86 9.31
C TYR A 53 -7.50 14.10 9.15
N GLU A 54 -8.30 13.91 10.20
CA GLU A 54 -9.73 14.25 10.19
C GLU A 54 -9.97 15.73 9.90
N SER A 55 -9.13 16.62 10.43
CA SER A 55 -9.20 18.06 10.10
C SER A 55 -8.87 18.32 8.64
N ALA A 56 -7.88 17.62 8.09
CA ALA A 56 -7.56 17.70 6.67
C ALA A 56 -8.73 17.23 5.80
N LEU A 57 -9.39 16.14 6.18
CA LEU A 57 -10.55 15.59 5.48
C LEU A 57 -11.83 16.44 5.66
N ARG A 58 -11.99 17.16 6.77
CA ARG A 58 -13.06 18.16 6.90
C ARG A 58 -12.87 19.35 5.98
N LEU A 59 -11.61 19.74 5.75
CA LEU A 59 -11.27 20.86 4.90
C LEU A 59 -11.32 20.48 3.41
N ASP A 60 -10.85 19.29 3.08
CA ASP A 60 -10.91 18.71 1.73
C ASP A 60 -11.31 17.22 1.83
N PRO A 61 -12.61 16.91 1.68
CA PRO A 61 -13.11 15.55 1.73
C PRO A 61 -12.47 14.61 0.71
N GLY A 62 -12.01 15.12 -0.44
CA GLY A 62 -11.39 14.36 -1.51
C GLY A 62 -9.88 14.18 -1.37
N TYR A 63 -9.28 14.64 -0.27
CA TYR A 63 -7.85 14.51 -0.08
C TYR A 63 -7.45 13.09 0.33
N LEU A 64 -7.28 12.22 -0.68
CA LEU A 64 -6.98 10.79 -0.50
C LEU A 64 -5.73 10.52 0.34
N GLY A 65 -4.73 11.40 0.27
CA GLY A 65 -3.52 11.27 1.07
C GLY A 65 -3.76 11.31 2.59
N ALA A 66 -4.77 12.04 3.05
CA ALA A 66 -5.16 12.04 4.47
C ALA A 66 -6.04 10.84 4.83
N ALA A 67 -6.89 10.37 3.91
CA ALA A 67 -7.70 9.17 4.10
C ALA A 67 -6.83 7.91 4.23
N LEU A 68 -5.85 7.74 3.34
CA LEU A 68 -4.87 6.65 3.39
C LEU A 68 -4.04 6.68 4.67
N ALA A 69 -3.58 7.87 5.10
CA ALA A 69 -2.81 8.01 6.33
C ALA A 69 -3.64 7.70 7.58
N LEU A 70 -4.94 8.03 7.57
CA LEU A 70 -5.85 7.65 8.64
C LEU A 70 -6.12 6.14 8.66
N ALA A 71 -6.33 5.52 7.49
CA ALA A 71 -6.48 4.07 7.38
C ALA A 71 -5.22 3.33 7.88
N GLU A 72 -4.02 3.81 7.55
CA GLU A 72 -2.76 3.30 8.08
C GLU A 72 -2.72 3.33 9.61
N LEU A 73 -3.13 4.44 10.23
CA LEU A 73 -3.17 4.54 11.68
C LEU A 73 -4.15 3.54 12.31
N HIS A 74 -5.30 3.28 11.68
CA HIS A 74 -6.23 2.26 12.14
C HIS A 74 -5.58 0.86 12.11
N VAL A 75 -4.86 0.52 11.04
CA VAL A 75 -4.11 -0.74 10.90
C VAL A 75 -3.03 -0.86 11.98
N MET A 76 -2.23 0.19 12.20
CA MET A 76 -1.17 0.22 13.22
C MET A 76 -1.70 0.08 14.66
N GLU A 77 -2.99 0.31 14.86
CA GLU A 77 -3.67 0.17 16.14
C GLU A 77 -4.53 -1.11 16.21
N GLY A 78 -4.42 -2.00 15.22
CA GLY A 78 -5.14 -3.27 15.14
C GLY A 78 -6.63 -3.12 14.79
N ARG A 79 -7.08 -1.92 14.45
CA ARG A 79 -8.48 -1.63 14.08
C ARG A 79 -8.70 -1.79 12.58
N ASN A 80 -8.46 -3.00 12.09
CA ASN A 80 -8.54 -3.30 10.65
C ASN A 80 -9.96 -3.08 10.08
N GLY A 81 -11.01 -3.37 10.86
CA GLY A 81 -12.40 -3.10 10.44
C GLY A 81 -12.71 -1.62 10.21
N ASP A 82 -12.15 -0.73 11.04
CA ASP A 82 -12.28 0.72 10.83
C ASP A 82 -11.56 1.15 9.55
N ALA A 83 -10.37 0.60 9.30
CA ALA A 83 -9.59 0.90 8.10
C ALA A 83 -10.34 0.46 6.83
N VAL A 84 -10.91 -0.75 6.83
CA VAL A 84 -11.73 -1.25 5.72
C VAL A 84 -12.94 -0.34 5.48
N SER A 85 -13.72 -0.07 6.54
CA SER A 85 -14.92 0.77 6.44
C SER A 85 -14.62 2.18 5.91
N LEU A 86 -13.49 2.77 6.35
CA LEU A 86 -13.02 4.06 5.87
C LEU A 86 -12.68 4.01 4.37
N LEU A 87 -11.87 3.03 3.95
CA LEU A 87 -11.41 2.90 2.56
C LEU A 87 -12.58 2.60 1.60
N GLU A 88 -13.50 1.71 1.99
CA GLU A 88 -14.71 1.43 1.21
C GLU A 88 -15.59 2.66 1.04
N ARG A 89 -15.75 3.47 2.10
CA ARG A 89 -16.50 4.73 2.00
C ARG A 89 -15.87 5.68 1.00
N TYR A 90 -14.54 5.80 1.01
CA TYR A 90 -13.81 6.64 0.06
C TYR A 90 -13.92 6.11 -1.37
N LEU A 91 -13.84 4.79 -1.57
CA LEU A 91 -13.96 4.18 -2.89
C LEU A 91 -15.34 4.38 -3.55
N LYS A 92 -16.40 4.65 -2.78
CA LYS A 92 -17.71 4.99 -3.34
C LYS A 92 -17.72 6.31 -4.11
N GLU A 93 -16.89 7.25 -3.69
CA GLU A 93 -16.84 8.61 -4.26
C GLU A 93 -15.61 8.80 -5.17
N TRP A 94 -14.51 8.11 -4.87
CA TRP A 94 -13.24 8.24 -5.58
C TRP A 94 -12.73 6.87 -6.03
N ALA A 95 -12.84 6.61 -7.33
CA ALA A 95 -12.20 5.47 -7.96
C ALA A 95 -10.69 5.73 -8.10
N ASP A 96 -9.90 5.22 -7.15
CA ASP A 96 -8.46 5.46 -7.08
C ASP A 96 -7.70 4.16 -6.79
N ASP A 97 -6.61 3.93 -7.53
CA ASP A 97 -5.81 2.71 -7.44
C ASP A 97 -5.12 2.57 -6.09
N SER A 98 -4.68 3.67 -5.49
CA SER A 98 -4.01 3.64 -4.18
C SER A 98 -4.97 3.29 -3.03
N LEU A 99 -6.25 3.67 -3.11
CA LEU A 99 -7.28 3.22 -2.19
C LEU A 99 -7.54 1.72 -2.32
N HIS A 100 -7.64 1.21 -3.55
CA HIS A 100 -7.78 -0.22 -3.80
C HIS A 100 -6.58 -1.03 -3.28
N VAL A 101 -5.36 -0.57 -3.53
CA VAL A 101 -4.13 -1.19 -3.00
C VAL A 101 -4.14 -1.22 -1.48
N LYS A 102 -4.45 -0.08 -0.82
CA LYS A 102 -4.46 -0.05 0.65
C LYS A 102 -5.52 -0.99 1.21
N LEU A 103 -6.70 -1.03 0.63
CA LEU A 103 -7.77 -1.93 1.06
C LEU A 103 -7.37 -3.40 0.90
N ALA A 104 -6.78 -3.76 -0.24
CA ALA A 104 -6.27 -5.09 -0.48
C ALA A 104 -5.21 -5.52 0.56
N GLN A 105 -4.28 -4.62 0.91
CA GLN A 105 -3.27 -4.87 1.95
C GLN A 105 -3.90 -5.16 3.32
N VAL A 106 -4.92 -4.39 3.71
CA VAL A 106 -5.62 -4.60 4.99
C VAL A 106 -6.36 -5.94 4.99
N LEU A 107 -7.09 -6.24 3.91
CA LEU A 107 -7.83 -7.50 3.76
C LEU A 107 -6.92 -8.72 3.76
N ALA A 108 -5.78 -8.65 3.06
CA ALA A 108 -4.77 -9.68 3.05
C ALA A 108 -4.22 -9.94 4.46
N ALA A 109 -3.92 -8.88 5.21
CA ALA A 109 -3.45 -8.98 6.60
C ALA A 109 -4.50 -9.57 7.56
N THR A 110 -5.79 -9.51 7.21
CA THR A 110 -6.89 -10.14 7.95
C THR A 110 -7.33 -11.49 7.37
N ASN A 111 -6.50 -12.12 6.52
CA ASN A 111 -6.77 -13.42 5.91
C ASN A 111 -8.01 -13.46 4.98
N MET A 112 -8.47 -12.29 4.51
CA MET A 112 -9.53 -12.14 3.51
C MET A 112 -8.91 -12.09 2.11
N VAL A 113 -8.30 -13.21 1.71
CA VAL A 113 -7.43 -13.29 0.53
C VAL A 113 -8.19 -13.05 -0.78
N GLN A 114 -9.40 -13.58 -0.92
CA GLN A 114 -10.19 -13.47 -2.15
C GLN A 114 -10.62 -12.02 -2.42
N GLU A 115 -11.03 -11.32 -1.37
CA GLU A 115 -11.38 -9.90 -1.44
C GLU A 115 -10.13 -9.07 -1.74
N ALA A 116 -8.99 -9.37 -1.11
CA ALA A 116 -7.72 -8.70 -1.38
C ALA A 116 -7.30 -8.82 -2.85
N LEU A 117 -7.38 -10.02 -3.45
CA LEU A 117 -7.10 -10.24 -4.88
C LEU A 117 -8.01 -9.37 -5.76
N SER A 118 -9.29 -9.33 -5.46
CA SER A 118 -10.27 -8.53 -6.21
C SER A 118 -9.92 -7.04 -6.19
N HIS A 119 -9.45 -6.52 -5.05
CA HIS A 119 -9.03 -5.13 -4.92
C HIS A 119 -7.69 -4.85 -5.62
N TYR A 120 -6.70 -5.75 -5.57
CA TYR A 120 -5.47 -5.58 -6.36
C TYR A 120 -5.74 -5.58 -7.86
N GLN A 121 -6.60 -6.48 -8.34
CA GLN A 121 -7.02 -6.48 -9.75
C GLN A 121 -7.76 -5.18 -10.12
N ALA A 122 -8.63 -4.67 -9.25
CA ALA A 122 -9.29 -3.39 -9.48
C ALA A 122 -8.30 -2.23 -9.56
N ALA A 123 -7.28 -2.19 -8.71
CA ALA A 123 -6.19 -1.21 -8.80
C ALA A 123 -5.47 -1.29 -10.16
N LEU A 124 -5.17 -2.49 -10.64
CA LEU A 124 -4.51 -2.69 -11.94
C LEU A 124 -5.39 -2.34 -13.15
N ARG A 125 -6.72 -2.46 -13.03
CA ARG A 125 -7.64 -1.97 -14.07
C ARG A 125 -7.63 -0.44 -14.17
N ILE A 126 -7.48 0.26 -13.05
CA ILE A 126 -7.36 1.73 -13.01
C ILE A 126 -5.97 2.16 -13.48
N ASN A 127 -4.93 1.51 -12.96
CA ASN A 127 -3.54 1.80 -13.26
C ASN A 127 -2.75 0.49 -13.44
N ALA A 128 -2.58 0.08 -14.69
CA ALA A 128 -1.88 -1.15 -15.04
C ALA A 128 -0.39 -1.16 -14.65
N GLN A 129 0.20 0.01 -14.33
CA GLN A 129 1.58 0.16 -13.90
C GLN A 129 1.71 0.33 -12.37
N ASN A 130 0.65 0.07 -11.60
CA ASN A 130 0.74 0.11 -10.15
C ASN A 130 1.57 -1.07 -9.61
N GLU A 131 2.85 -0.81 -9.34
CA GLU A 131 3.80 -1.81 -8.85
C GLU A 131 3.40 -2.42 -7.51
N ALA A 132 2.78 -1.65 -6.61
CA ALA A 132 2.32 -2.18 -5.33
C ALA A 132 1.18 -3.19 -5.52
N ALA A 133 0.29 -2.95 -6.49
CA ALA A 133 -0.78 -3.87 -6.84
C ALA A 133 -0.25 -5.15 -7.49
N LYS A 134 0.71 -5.05 -8.43
CA LYS A 134 1.35 -6.22 -9.06
C LYS A 134 2.00 -7.13 -8.02
N LYS A 135 2.88 -6.56 -7.18
CA LYS A 135 3.58 -7.30 -6.12
C LYS A 135 2.61 -7.90 -5.09
N GLY A 136 1.58 -7.15 -4.73
CA GLY A 136 0.55 -7.63 -3.81
C GLY A 136 -0.24 -8.82 -4.38
N LEU A 137 -0.58 -8.78 -5.66
CA LEU A 137 -1.28 -9.87 -6.35
C LEU A 137 -0.41 -11.12 -6.44
N GLU A 138 0.83 -10.98 -6.93
CA GLU A 138 1.80 -12.07 -7.07
C GLU A 138 2.05 -12.77 -5.72
N ARG A 139 2.25 -11.99 -4.66
CA ARG A 139 2.42 -12.50 -3.30
C ARG A 139 1.24 -13.38 -2.86
N LEU A 140 0.01 -12.95 -3.12
CA LEU A 140 -1.19 -13.69 -2.73
C LEU A 140 -1.40 -14.93 -3.61
N GLU A 141 -1.07 -14.87 -4.89
CA GLU A 141 -1.14 -16.02 -5.80
C GLU A 141 -0.13 -17.11 -5.40
N LYS A 142 1.11 -16.74 -5.05
CA LYS A 142 2.11 -17.66 -4.49
C LYS A 142 1.60 -18.32 -3.21
N GLN A 143 1.09 -17.52 -2.27
CA GLN A 143 0.52 -18.02 -1.03
C GLN A 143 -0.65 -19.00 -1.26
N MET A 144 -1.53 -18.74 -2.24
CA MET A 144 -2.63 -19.65 -2.58
C MET A 144 -2.18 -20.97 -3.22
N LYS A 145 -1.08 -20.94 -3.97
CA LYS A 145 -0.45 -22.15 -4.54
C LYS A 145 0.37 -22.94 -3.52
N GLY A 146 0.47 -22.47 -2.27
CA GLY A 146 1.30 -23.08 -1.23
C GLY A 146 2.81 -22.84 -1.43
N VAL A 147 3.18 -21.91 -2.32
CA VAL A 147 4.55 -21.46 -2.55
C VAL A 147 4.86 -20.35 -1.56
N ASP A 148 6.02 -20.41 -0.90
CA ASP A 148 6.45 -19.33 0.00
C ASP A 148 6.59 -18.02 -0.80
N PRO A 149 5.80 -16.99 -0.49
CA PRO A 149 5.82 -15.72 -1.23
C PRO A 149 7.16 -14.98 -1.16
N ASP A 150 7.99 -15.26 -0.15
CA ASP A 150 9.30 -14.62 0.04
C ASP A 150 10.45 -15.52 -0.46
N ALA A 151 10.16 -16.68 -1.04
CA ALA A 151 11.17 -17.49 -1.72
C ALA A 151 11.75 -16.73 -2.92
N PRO A 152 13.07 -16.83 -3.17
CA PRO A 152 13.64 -16.32 -4.41
C PRO A 152 12.85 -16.89 -5.59
N GLU A 153 12.55 -16.05 -6.58
CA GLU A 153 11.99 -16.52 -7.85
C GLU A 153 12.92 -17.63 -8.34
N GLU A 154 12.40 -18.87 -8.38
CA GLU A 154 13.11 -19.93 -9.08
C GLU A 154 13.16 -19.45 -10.53
N ASP A 155 14.35 -19.09 -10.98
CA ASP A 155 14.58 -18.74 -12.38
C ASP A 155 14.02 -19.91 -13.20
N GLU A 156 12.93 -19.68 -13.94
CA GLU A 156 12.47 -20.56 -15.01
C GLU A 156 13.51 -20.46 -16.15
N GLU A 157 14.75 -20.86 -15.87
CA GLU A 157 15.79 -21.04 -16.87
C GLU A 157 15.43 -22.28 -17.69
N ASN A 158 14.76 -22.01 -18.81
CA ASN A 158 14.83 -22.75 -20.07
C ASN A 158 14.77 -24.28 -19.94
N GLU A 159 13.56 -24.82 -19.92
CA GLU A 159 13.33 -26.08 -20.65
C GLU A 159 13.49 -25.78 -22.15
N VAL A 160 14.73 -25.70 -22.60
CA VAL A 160 15.04 -26.03 -23.99
C VAL A 160 14.69 -27.51 -24.13
N GLU A 161 13.51 -27.77 -24.70
CA GLU A 161 13.22 -29.03 -25.36
C GLU A 161 14.32 -29.24 -26.42
N ASP A 162 15.37 -29.96 -26.03
CA ASP A 162 16.25 -30.61 -26.98
C ASP A 162 15.42 -31.71 -27.66
N ALA A 163 14.72 -31.28 -28.71
CA ALA A 163 13.96 -32.14 -29.59
C ALA A 163 14.88 -33.17 -30.24
N GLU A 164 14.54 -34.42 -29.98
CA GLU A 164 14.73 -35.63 -30.77
C GLU A 164 15.61 -35.55 -32.03
N GLY A 165 16.60 -36.44 -32.07
CA GLY A 165 17.36 -36.77 -33.26
C GLY A 165 18.07 -38.11 -33.12
N ASP A 166 17.34 -39.18 -32.80
CA ASP A 166 17.83 -40.54 -33.00
C ASP A 166 16.94 -41.24 -34.03
N PRO A 167 17.52 -41.66 -35.16
CA PRO A 167 17.08 -42.92 -35.72
C PRO A 167 18.23 -43.85 -36.12
N GLU A 168 18.02 -45.09 -35.71
CA GLU A 168 18.25 -46.32 -36.49
C GLU A 168 19.67 -46.91 -36.48
N ASP A 169 19.82 -47.91 -35.60
CA ASP A 169 20.08 -49.30 -36.00
C ASP A 169 20.75 -49.49 -37.37
N THR A 170 22.06 -49.66 -37.36
CA THR A 170 22.73 -50.49 -38.37
C THR A 170 23.26 -51.75 -37.73
N GLU A 171 22.53 -52.81 -38.05
CA GLU A 171 22.73 -54.21 -37.74
C GLU A 171 24.12 -54.74 -38.15
N LEU A 172 24.59 -55.70 -37.36
CA LEU A 172 25.78 -56.52 -37.57
C LEU A 172 25.80 -57.17 -38.97
N LEU A 173 26.97 -57.16 -39.63
CA LEU A 173 27.60 -58.30 -40.31
C LEU A 173 29.08 -58.03 -40.59
#